data_AF-A0A1A2H130-F1
#
_entry.id   AF-A0A1A2H130-F1
#
_cell.length_a   1.000
_cell.length_b   1.000
_cell.length_c   1.000
_cell.angle_alpha   90.00
_cell.angle_beta   90.00
_cell.angle_gamma   90.00
#
_symmetry.space_group_name_H-M   'P 1'
#
loop_
_entity.id
_entity.type
_entity.pdbx_description
1 polymer ?
#
loop_
_entity_poly.entity_id
_entity_poly.type
_entity_poly.pdbx_seq_one_letter_code
_entity_poly.pdbx_strand_id
1 'polypeptide(L)'
;MAPILTACSGFLLAVLWMDLIFDVQVFQYRRAGPELPERVLASIADYYRRATTTSRPMSHVIAAVMLVLLAALGFQAARGDDPVWLLATSAALAGVPVVLALTHTVPGAVRLGRRADGPAEQTRLARAIFRDHLVCFAGMLAFLVLWTAHGCS
;
A
#
# COMPACT_ATOMS: atom_id res chain seq x y z
N MET A 1 -1.37 -20.79 -10.93
CA MET A 1 -1.34 -19.82 -9.82
C MET A 1 -0.84 -18.45 -10.26
N ALA A 2 0.15 -18.37 -11.16
CA ALA A 2 0.61 -17.13 -11.79
C ALA A 2 -0.48 -16.12 -12.20
N PRO A 3 -1.59 -16.47 -12.90
CA PRO A 3 -2.60 -15.48 -13.29
C PRO A 3 -3.36 -14.86 -12.11
N ILE A 4 -3.52 -15.60 -11.00
CA ILE A 4 -4.15 -15.07 -9.78
C ILE A 4 -3.17 -14.13 -9.07
N LEU A 5 -1.90 -14.53 -8.95
CA LEU A 5 -0.86 -13.71 -8.32
C LEU A 5 -0.62 -12.40 -9.08
N THR A 6 -0.62 -12.43 -10.42
CA THR A 6 -0.47 -11.23 -11.26
C THR A 6 -1.73 -10.35 -11.24
N ALA A 7 -2.92 -10.93 -11.25
CA ALA A 7 -4.17 -10.16 -11.11
C ALA A 7 -4.28 -9.47 -9.74
N CYS A 8 -4.00 -10.19 -8.65
CA CYS A 8 -4.01 -9.65 -7.29
C CYS A 8 -2.95 -8.55 -7.10
N SER A 9 -1.72 -8.78 -7.57
CA SER A 9 -0.66 -7.76 -7.48
C SER A 9 -0.93 -6.55 -8.37
N GLY A 10 -1.47 -6.74 -9.58
CA GLY A 10 -1.91 -5.65 -10.44
C GLY A 10 -3.03 -4.81 -9.83
N PHE A 11 -4.02 -5.44 -9.19
CA PHE A 11 -5.07 -4.73 -8.46
C PHE A 11 -4.51 -3.90 -7.30
N LEU A 12 -3.64 -4.50 -6.47
CA LEU A 12 -3.01 -3.79 -5.35
C LEU A 12 -2.13 -2.63 -5.84
N LEU A 13 -1.43 -2.80 -6.96
CA LEU A 13 -0.63 -1.74 -7.58
C LEU A 13 -1.52 -0.57 -8.07
N ALA A 14 -2.68 -0.87 -8.65
CA ALA A 14 -3.64 0.14 -9.09
C ALA A 14 -4.22 0.93 -7.91
N VAL A 15 -4.50 0.25 -6.78
CA VAL A 15 -4.93 0.92 -5.55
C VAL A 15 -3.83 1.84 -5.03
N LEU A 16 -2.59 1.33 -4.90
CA LEU A 16 -1.45 2.12 -4.43
C LEU A 16 -1.17 3.32 -5.35
N TRP A 17 -1.37 3.17 -6.66
CA TRP A 17 -1.26 4.28 -7.62
C TRP A 17 -2.29 5.38 -7.35
N MET A 18 -3.54 5.00 -7.07
CA MET A 18 -4.59 5.97 -6.71
C MET A 18 -4.23 6.73 -5.43
N ASP A 19 -3.69 6.05 -4.42
CA ASP A 19 -3.22 6.68 -3.19
C ASP A 19 -2.04 7.65 -3.49
N LEU A 20 -1.10 7.23 -4.35
CA LEU A 20 0.07 8.02 -4.71
C LEU A 20 -0.25 9.33 -5.44
N ILE A 21 -1.31 9.36 -6.27
CA ILE A 21 -1.76 10.59 -6.97
C ILE A 21 -2.09 11.71 -5.98
N PHE A 22 -2.66 11.37 -4.83
CA PHE A 22 -2.99 12.33 -3.78
C PHE A 22 -1.78 12.59 -2.88
N ASP A 23 -1.04 11.55 -2.53
CA ASP A 23 0.09 11.69 -1.61
C ASP A 23 1.31 12.40 -2.23
N VAL A 24 1.48 12.41 -3.56
CA VAL A 24 2.59 13.15 -4.23
C VAL A 24 2.53 14.66 -3.97
N GLN A 25 1.35 15.18 -3.62
CA GLN A 25 1.19 16.58 -3.19
C GLN A 25 2.05 16.87 -1.95
N VAL A 26 2.20 15.90 -1.04
CA VAL A 26 3.07 16.02 0.15
C VAL A 26 4.54 16.18 -0.26
N PHE A 27 4.95 15.56 -1.37
CA PHE A 27 6.33 15.64 -1.87
C PHE A 27 6.65 17.01 -2.47
N GLN A 28 5.69 17.63 -3.19
CA GLN A 28 5.89 18.96 -3.78
C GLN A 28 6.14 20.05 -2.73
N TYR A 29 5.57 19.92 -1.53
CA TYR A 29 5.78 20.85 -0.43
C TYR A 29 6.88 20.42 0.56
N ARG A 30 7.62 19.33 0.28
CA ARG A 30 8.74 18.87 1.12
C ARG A 30 9.88 19.89 1.23
N ARG A 31 10.04 20.76 0.22
CA ARG A 31 11.04 21.85 0.21
C ARG A 31 10.52 23.18 0.77
N ALA A 32 9.20 23.31 1.02
CA ALA A 32 8.57 24.58 1.36
C ALA A 32 8.55 24.91 2.86
N GLY A 33 8.85 23.94 3.74
CA GLY A 33 8.93 24.17 5.19
C GLY A 33 8.61 22.95 6.06
N PRO A 34 8.67 23.11 7.40
CA PRO A 34 8.31 22.06 8.36
C PRO A 34 6.80 21.76 8.37
N GLU A 35 5.96 22.73 7.97
CA GLU A 35 4.50 22.62 7.95
C GLU A 35 3.96 22.62 6.51
N LEU A 36 3.01 21.73 6.22
CA LEU A 36 2.29 21.75 4.96
C LEU A 36 1.26 22.89 4.97
N PRO A 37 1.00 23.57 3.84
CA PRO A 37 -0.06 24.56 3.76
C PRO A 37 -1.41 23.94 4.15
N GLU A 38 -2.21 24.64 4.96
CA GLU A 38 -3.50 24.15 5.48
C GLU A 38 -4.45 23.68 4.36
N ARG A 39 -4.39 24.29 3.17
CA ARG A 39 -5.17 23.84 1.99
C ARG A 39 -4.83 22.42 1.54
N VAL A 40 -3.54 22.04 1.61
CA VAL A 40 -3.06 20.71 1.20
C VAL A 40 -3.43 19.68 2.27
N LEU A 41 -3.22 20.02 3.54
CA LEU A 41 -3.68 19.19 4.66
C LEU A 41 -5.20 18.99 4.63
N ALA A 42 -5.98 20.04 4.34
CA ALA A 42 -7.42 19.93 4.22
C ALA A 42 -7.84 19.04 3.06
N SER A 43 -7.19 19.12 1.89
CA SER A 43 -7.48 18.25 0.75
C SER A 43 -7.15 16.77 1.04
N ILE A 44 -5.99 16.49 1.64
CA ILE A 44 -5.55 15.15 2.02
C ILE A 44 -6.46 14.58 3.12
N ALA A 45 -6.75 15.37 4.16
CA ALA A 45 -7.62 14.94 5.25
C ALA A 45 -9.06 14.72 4.76
N ASP A 46 -9.55 15.49 3.78
CA ASP A 46 -10.87 15.30 3.19
C ASP A 46 -10.93 14.05 2.31
N TYR A 47 -9.85 13.76 1.56
CA TYR A 47 -9.70 12.51 0.82
C TYR A 47 -9.66 11.31 1.77
N TYR A 48 -8.74 11.30 2.74
CA TYR A 48 -8.62 10.19 3.69
C TYR A 48 -9.87 10.06 4.56
N ARG A 49 -10.55 11.16 4.93
CA ARG A 49 -11.83 11.11 5.63
C ARG A 49 -12.88 10.42 4.77
N ARG A 50 -13.06 10.78 3.49
CA ARG A 50 -14.00 10.08 2.60
C ARG A 50 -13.58 8.63 2.36
N ALA A 51 -12.29 8.36 2.21
CA ALA A 51 -11.76 7.01 2.07
C ALA A 51 -12.04 6.16 3.33
N THR A 52 -11.94 6.74 4.53
CA THR A 52 -12.18 6.01 5.79
C THR A 52 -13.65 5.95 6.22
N THR A 53 -14.48 6.95 5.89
CA THR A 53 -15.91 6.98 6.26
C THR A 53 -16.83 6.43 5.18
N THR A 54 -16.55 6.67 3.91
CA THR A 54 -17.38 6.21 2.77
C THR A 54 -16.83 4.95 2.12
N SER A 55 -15.50 4.74 2.11
CA SER A 55 -14.86 3.60 1.42
C SER A 55 -14.53 2.42 2.34
N ARG A 56 -15.28 2.24 3.45
CA ARG A 56 -15.27 1.00 4.25
C ARG A 56 -15.33 -0.28 3.39
N PRO A 57 -16.21 -0.43 2.38
CA PRO A 57 -16.21 -1.64 1.54
C PRO A 57 -14.89 -1.84 0.79
N MET A 58 -14.23 -0.76 0.37
CA MET A 58 -12.98 -0.82 -0.40
C MET A 58 -11.81 -1.34 0.45
N SER A 59 -11.74 -0.94 1.73
CA SER A 59 -10.74 -1.48 2.67
C SER A 59 -10.91 -3.00 2.90
N HIS A 60 -12.16 -3.49 2.96
CA HIS A 60 -12.42 -4.93 3.08
C HIS A 60 -12.01 -5.68 1.81
N VAL A 61 -12.25 -5.10 0.62
CA VAL A 61 -11.82 -5.67 -0.66
C VAL A 61 -10.29 -5.75 -0.74
N ILE A 62 -9.57 -4.69 -0.36
CA ILE A 62 -8.09 -4.69 -0.33
C ILE A 62 -7.57 -5.78 0.61
N ALA A 63 -8.13 -5.87 1.83
CA ALA A 63 -7.77 -6.90 2.79
C ALA A 63 -8.06 -8.32 2.25
N ALA A 64 -9.20 -8.51 1.58
CA ALA A 64 -9.55 -9.78 0.95
C ALA A 64 -8.56 -10.14 -0.17
N VAL A 65 -8.19 -9.19 -1.02
CA VAL A 65 -7.21 -9.40 -2.11
C VAL A 65 -5.81 -9.72 -1.54
N MET A 66 -5.39 -9.05 -0.48
CA MET A 66 -4.14 -9.37 0.23
C MET A 66 -4.17 -10.80 0.79
N LEU A 67 -5.29 -11.21 1.39
CA LEU A 67 -5.45 -12.55 1.94
C LEU A 67 -5.46 -13.63 0.85
N VAL A 68 -6.14 -13.38 -0.28
CA VAL A 68 -6.11 -14.26 -1.46
C VAL A 68 -4.70 -14.37 -2.01
N LEU A 69 -3.95 -13.27 -2.11
CA LEU A 69 -2.56 -13.28 -2.58
C LEU A 69 -1.67 -14.13 -1.66
N LEU A 70 -1.75 -13.93 -0.34
CA LEU A 70 -0.99 -14.72 0.63
C LEU A 70 -1.38 -16.21 0.63
N ALA A 71 -2.67 -16.51 0.53
CA ALA A 71 -3.17 -17.88 0.47
C ALA A 71 -2.71 -18.58 -0.82
N ALA A 72 -2.75 -17.90 -1.97
CA ALA A 72 -2.24 -18.41 -3.23
C ALA A 72 -0.73 -18.68 -3.14
N LEU A 73 0.02 -17.80 -2.49
CA LEU A 73 1.46 -17.97 -2.27
C LEU A 73 1.79 -19.16 -1.35
N GLY A 74 1.05 -19.29 -0.24
CA GLY A 74 1.21 -20.40 0.69
C GLY A 74 0.84 -21.74 0.06
N PHE A 75 -0.19 -21.76 -0.79
CA PHE A 75 -0.58 -22.95 -1.53
C PHE A 75 0.47 -23.35 -2.58
N GLN A 76 1.10 -22.37 -3.22
CA GLN A 76 2.21 -22.61 -4.14
C GLN A 76 3.45 -23.14 -3.41
N ALA A 77 3.76 -22.59 -2.23
CA ALA A 77 4.82 -23.10 -1.36
C ALA A 77 4.58 -24.55 -0.90
N ALA A 78 3.32 -24.90 -0.59
CA ALA A 78 2.95 -26.25 -0.14
C ALA A 78 3.03 -27.31 -1.26
N ARG A 79 2.94 -26.91 -2.53
CA ARG A 79 3.12 -27.82 -3.67
C ARG A 79 4.58 -28.20 -3.90
N GLY A 80 5.52 -27.33 -3.51
CA GLY A 80 6.95 -27.62 -3.59
C GLY A 80 7.54 -27.61 -5.01
N ASP A 81 6.78 -27.17 -6.00
CA ASP A 81 7.20 -27.17 -7.42
C ASP A 81 8.17 -26.02 -7.75
N ASP A 82 8.24 -24.99 -6.90
CA ASP A 82 9.01 -23.76 -7.14
C ASP A 82 10.27 -23.66 -6.28
N PRO A 83 11.33 -23.01 -6.77
CA PRO A 83 12.56 -22.86 -6.03
C PRO A 83 12.38 -22.00 -4.76
N VAL A 84 13.01 -22.43 -3.66
CA VAL A 84 12.87 -21.82 -2.33
C VAL A 84 13.21 -20.32 -2.31
N TRP A 85 14.20 -19.89 -3.10
CA TRP A 85 14.57 -18.47 -3.19
C TRP A 85 13.44 -17.61 -3.77
N LEU A 86 12.66 -18.15 -4.71
CA LEU A 86 11.54 -17.44 -5.33
C LEU A 86 10.39 -17.28 -4.34
N LEU A 87 10.10 -18.32 -3.56
CA LEU A 87 9.12 -18.29 -2.49
C LEU A 87 9.53 -17.32 -1.37
N ALA A 88 10.80 -17.34 -0.95
CA ALA A 88 11.32 -16.42 0.06
C ALA A 88 11.27 -14.96 -0.39
N THR A 89 11.68 -14.68 -1.63
CA THR A 89 11.64 -13.32 -2.21
C THR A 89 10.19 -12.84 -2.37
N SER A 90 9.29 -13.72 -2.84
CA SER A 90 7.86 -13.44 -2.97
C SER A 90 7.19 -13.18 -1.62
N ALA A 91 7.53 -13.96 -0.59
CA ALA A 91 7.03 -13.78 0.76
C ALA A 91 7.50 -12.45 1.36
N ALA A 92 8.75 -12.05 1.13
CA ALA A 92 9.24 -10.75 1.57
C ALA A 92 8.54 -9.59 0.83
N LEU A 93 8.45 -9.68 -0.51
CA LEU A 93 7.85 -8.65 -1.36
C LEU A 93 6.34 -8.47 -1.13
N ALA A 94 5.62 -9.51 -0.74
CA ALA A 94 4.19 -9.43 -0.41
C ALA A 94 3.94 -9.18 1.09
N GLY A 95 4.72 -9.82 1.97
CA GLY A 95 4.53 -9.76 3.41
C GLY A 95 4.87 -8.38 3.99
N VAL A 96 5.96 -7.76 3.54
CA VAL A 96 6.37 -6.43 4.04
C VAL A 96 5.30 -5.36 3.77
N PRO A 97 4.75 -5.23 2.53
CA PRO A 97 3.64 -4.31 2.27
C PRO A 97 2.37 -4.59 3.07
N VAL A 98 2.02 -5.87 3.26
CA VAL A 98 0.82 -6.25 4.03
C VAL A 98 0.97 -5.86 5.49
N VAL A 99 2.13 -6.15 6.10
CA VAL A 99 2.40 -5.78 7.49
C VAL A 99 2.40 -4.26 7.64
N LEU A 100 3.11 -3.53 6.78
CA LEU A 100 3.14 -2.06 6.79
C LEU A 100 1.74 -1.45 6.69
N ALA A 101 0.93 -1.96 5.76
CA ALA A 101 -0.45 -1.50 5.56
C ALA A 101 -1.29 -1.67 6.83
N LEU A 102 -1.23 -2.84 7.45
CA LEU A 102 -2.03 -3.18 8.63
C LEU A 102 -1.56 -2.45 9.90
N THR A 103 -0.24 -2.33 10.11
CA THR A 103 0.30 -1.81 11.37
C THR A 103 0.48 -0.30 11.38
N HIS A 104 0.73 0.32 10.22
CA HIS A 104 1.13 1.73 10.17
C HIS A 104 0.20 2.57 9.30
N THR A 105 -0.13 2.11 8.10
CA THR A 105 -0.93 2.88 7.14
C THR A 105 -2.38 3.07 7.60
N VAL A 106 -3.06 1.99 8.04
CA VAL A 106 -4.47 2.06 8.48
C VAL A 106 -4.66 2.89 9.75
N PRO A 107 -3.90 2.66 10.85
CA PRO A 107 -4.04 3.48 12.06
C PRO A 107 -3.68 4.95 11.79
N GLY A 108 -2.67 5.18 10.94
CA GLY A 108 -2.25 6.51 10.53
C GLY A 108 -3.35 7.25 9.76
N ALA A 109 -3.95 6.62 8.75
CA ALA A 109 -5.04 7.20 7.96
C ALA A 109 -6.27 7.53 8.83
N VAL A 110 -6.60 6.67 9.81
CA VAL A 110 -7.70 6.92 10.76
C VAL A 110 -7.40 8.12 11.66
N ARG A 111 -6.17 8.26 12.17
CA ARG A 111 -5.75 9.41 12.98
C ARG A 111 -5.78 10.71 12.19
N LEU A 112 -5.27 10.69 10.95
CA LEU A 112 -5.27 11.83 10.04
C LEU A 112 -6.70 12.24 9.66
N GLY A 113 -7.56 11.28 9.32
CA GLY A 113 -8.96 11.51 8.99
C GLY A 113 -9.80 12.06 10.14
N ARG A 114 -9.44 11.73 11.39
CA ARG A 114 -10.05 12.29 12.60
C ARG A 114 -9.54 13.68 12.97
N ARG A 115 -8.46 14.17 12.34
CA ARG A 115 -7.76 15.42 12.70
C ARG A 115 -7.51 15.58 14.20
N ALA A 116 -7.23 14.47 14.89
CA ALA A 116 -7.07 14.47 16.36
C ALA A 116 -5.74 15.09 16.82
N ASP A 117 -4.74 15.10 15.94
CA ASP A 117 -3.38 15.57 16.21
C ASP A 117 -3.15 17.01 15.68
N GLY A 118 -2.18 17.74 16.21
CA GLY A 118 -1.82 19.09 15.73
C GLY A 118 -1.26 19.10 14.29
N PRO A 119 -1.24 20.26 13.60
CA PRO A 119 -0.89 20.37 12.17
C PRO A 119 0.53 19.88 11.82
N ALA A 120 1.51 20.08 12.70
CA ALA A 120 2.87 19.55 12.54
C ALA A 120 2.92 18.02 12.61
N GLU A 121 2.10 17.42 13.49
CA GLU A 121 2.03 15.97 13.68
C GLU A 121 1.28 15.30 12.52
N GLN A 122 0.19 15.92 12.04
CA GLN A 122 -0.52 15.50 10.83
C GLN A 122 0.40 15.54 9.59
N THR A 123 1.25 16.56 9.49
CA THR A 123 2.25 16.68 8.42
C THR A 123 3.28 15.55 8.47
N ARG A 124 3.81 15.23 9.67
CA ARG A 124 4.75 14.13 9.85
C ARG A 124 4.11 12.79 9.48
N LEU A 125 2.87 12.60 9.87
CA LEU A 125 2.13 11.37 9.68
C LEU A 125 1.76 11.16 8.19
N ALA A 126 1.33 12.21 7.49
CA ALA A 126 1.11 12.16 6.03
C ALA A 126 2.40 11.83 5.25
N ARG A 127 3.55 12.41 5.66
CA ARG A 127 4.86 12.09 5.05
C ARG A 127 5.29 10.64 5.31
N ALA A 128 4.97 10.09 6.47
CA ALA A 128 5.26 8.70 6.80
C ALA A 128 4.39 7.74 5.97
N ILE A 129 3.08 8.01 5.90
CA ILE A 129 2.14 7.24 5.07
C ILE A 129 2.59 7.24 3.60
N PHE A 130 2.97 8.39 3.04
CA PHE A 130 3.47 8.45 1.66
C PHE A 130 4.73 7.59 1.45
N ARG A 131 5.66 7.60 2.39
CA ARG A 131 6.86 6.74 2.32
C ARG A 131 6.48 5.26 2.33
N ASP A 132 5.53 4.87 3.17
CA ASP A 132 5.06 3.49 3.23
C ASP A 132 4.41 3.09 1.90
N HIS A 133 3.57 3.96 1.31
CA HIS A 133 2.97 3.71 0.00
C HIS A 133 4.01 3.55 -1.11
N LEU A 134 5.10 4.34 -1.12
CA LEU A 134 6.19 4.14 -2.07
C LEU A 134 6.90 2.80 -1.91
N VAL A 135 7.17 2.38 -0.67
CA VAL A 135 7.79 1.07 -0.38
C VAL A 135 6.86 -0.06 -0.82
N CYS A 136 5.57 0.04 -0.49
CA CYS A 136 4.55 -0.91 -0.92
C CYS A 136 4.44 -0.97 -2.45
N PHE A 137 4.45 0.19 -3.12
CA PHE A 137 4.35 0.27 -4.59
C PHE A 137 5.54 -0.41 -5.26
N ALA A 138 6.77 -0.09 -4.81
CA ALA A 138 7.98 -0.72 -5.32
C ALA A 138 8.00 -2.25 -5.06
N GLY A 139 7.58 -2.68 -3.86
CA GLY A 139 7.49 -4.10 -3.50
C GLY A 139 6.48 -4.87 -4.36
N MET A 140 5.28 -4.34 -4.54
CA MET A 140 4.23 -4.95 -5.36
C MET A 140 4.57 -4.94 -6.85
N LEU A 141 5.25 -3.90 -7.34
CA LEU A 141 5.73 -3.84 -8.72
C LEU A 141 6.84 -4.86 -8.97
N ALA A 142 7.81 -4.98 -8.07
CA ALA A 142 8.85 -6.01 -8.15
C ALA A 142 8.24 -7.42 -8.10
N PHE A 143 7.24 -7.63 -7.24
CA PHE A 143 6.49 -8.89 -7.17
C PHE A 143 5.80 -9.22 -8.49
N LEU A 144 5.09 -8.25 -9.07
CA LEU A 144 4.38 -8.43 -10.34
C LEU A 144 5.37 -8.77 -11.46
N VAL A 145 6.49 -8.04 -11.57
CA VAL A 145 7.54 -8.29 -12.58
C VAL A 145 8.16 -9.68 -12.40
N LEU A 146 8.44 -10.09 -11.16
CA LEU A 146 9.02 -11.41 -10.88
C LEU A 146 8.09 -12.54 -11.36
N TRP A 147 6.79 -12.44 -11.04
CA TRP A 147 5.82 -13.48 -11.38
C TRP A 147 5.39 -13.47 -12.84
N THR A 148 5.38 -12.30 -13.52
CA THR A 148 5.15 -12.25 -14.97
C THR A 148 6.34 -12.82 -15.74
N ALA A 149 7.58 -12.48 -15.35
CA ALA A 149 8.78 -13.01 -15.98
C ALA A 149 8.88 -14.55 -15.81
N HIS A 150 8.62 -15.05 -14.60
CA HIS A 150 8.63 -16.49 -14.32
C HIS A 150 7.45 -17.24 -14.96
N GLY A 151 6.29 -16.59 -15.12
CA GLY A 151 5.13 -17.20 -15.78
C GLY A 151 5.27 -17.31 -17.31
N CYS A 152 6.21 -16.57 -17.91
CA CYS A 152 6.51 -16.60 -19.34
C CYS A 152 7.74 -17.45 -19.70
N SER A 153 8.48 -17.98 -18.72
CA SER A 153 9.63 -18.89 -18.91
C SER A 153 9.20 -20.35 -18.84
#